data_AF-A0A835S8F1-F1
#
_entry.id   AF-A0A835S8F1-F1
#
_cell.length_a   1.000
_cell.length_b   1.000
_cell.length_c   1.000
_cell.angle_alpha   90.00
_cell.angle_beta   90.00
_cell.angle_gamma   90.00
#
_symmetry.space_group_name_H-M   'P 1'
#
loop_
_entity.id
_entity.type
_entity.pdbx_description
1 polymer ?
#
loop_
_entity_poly.entity_id
_entity_poly.type
_entity_poly.pdbx_seq_one_letter_code
_entity_poly.pdbx_strand_id
1 'polypeptide(L)'
;MAAMIGLRPRKLPPAAAFFIPEGLSDLSLLHLLRTVAGELISVYSVSIRRRNERLLVRRIAILMELFEGASNSCCEAPRRLSRLAVLCLKEIYIVVHRTRFLLEYCAQASRLWLILRGSQIAGEFYELDREISVLLEVLPLDEFYLDADVQEHVELLQRQAGVSSARGAYLNSKTKT
;
A
#
# COMPACT_ATOMS: atom_id res chain seq x y z
N MET A 1 39.99 -17.31 -0.86
CA MET A 1 40.34 -15.88 -0.77
C MET A 1 39.07 -15.07 -0.60
N ALA A 2 39.11 -14.14 0.36
CA ALA A 2 38.20 -13.02 0.62
C ALA A 2 36.72 -13.32 0.98
N ALA A 3 36.46 -13.18 2.28
CA ALA A 3 35.14 -12.98 2.86
C ALA A 3 34.48 -11.71 2.30
N MET A 4 33.24 -11.83 1.86
CA MET A 4 32.28 -10.72 1.87
C MET A 4 31.05 -11.17 2.65
N ILE A 5 31.19 -11.22 3.97
CA ILE A 5 30.05 -10.99 4.86
C ILE A 5 29.76 -9.49 4.74
N GLY A 6 29.17 -9.11 3.59
CA GLY A 6 28.65 -7.78 3.39
C GLY A 6 27.59 -7.55 4.46
N LEU A 7 27.80 -6.53 5.28
CA LEU A 7 26.86 -6.08 6.30
C LEU A 7 25.50 -5.86 5.63
N ARG A 8 24.62 -6.87 5.70
CA ARG A 8 23.23 -6.73 5.27
C ARG A 8 22.64 -5.54 6.03
N PRO A 9 21.90 -4.63 5.38
CA PRO A 9 21.25 -3.54 6.07
C PRO A 9 20.43 -4.10 7.24
N ARG A 10 20.84 -3.79 8.47
CA ARG A 10 20.16 -4.24 9.71
C ARG A 10 18.92 -3.40 10.02
N LYS A 11 18.55 -2.50 9.10
CA LYS A 11 17.44 -1.56 9.15
C LYS A 11 16.82 -1.49 7.75
N LEU A 12 15.50 -1.30 7.68
CA LEU A 12 14.82 -1.01 6.42
C LEU A 12 15.42 0.27 5.81
N PRO A 13 15.58 0.34 4.48
CA PRO A 13 15.85 1.60 3.82
C PRO A 13 14.75 2.62 4.18
N PRO A 14 15.10 3.89 4.39
CA PRO A 14 14.10 4.94 4.63
C PRO A 14 13.20 5.08 3.39
N ALA A 15 12.00 5.64 3.55
CA ALA A 15 11.07 5.89 2.44
C ALA A 15 11.75 6.64 1.27
N ALA A 16 12.63 7.60 1.58
CA ALA A 16 13.40 8.36 0.60
C ALA A 16 14.39 7.53 -0.25
N ALA A 17 14.65 6.27 0.09
CA ALA A 17 15.47 5.36 -0.71
C ALA A 17 14.69 4.71 -1.87
N PHE A 18 13.36 4.82 -1.86
CA PHE A 18 12.50 4.28 -2.90
C PHE A 18 12.09 5.42 -3.84
N PHE A 19 12.60 5.35 -5.07
CA PHE A 19 12.34 6.36 -6.08
C PHE A 19 11.31 5.86 -7.08
N ILE A 20 10.42 6.76 -7.47
CA ILE A 20 9.44 6.53 -8.52
C ILE A 20 10.03 7.08 -9.81
N PRO A 21 9.94 6.35 -10.93
CA PRO A 21 10.35 6.88 -12.23
C PRO A 21 9.64 8.21 -12.51
N GLU A 22 10.40 9.24 -12.89
CA GLU A 22 9.85 10.56 -13.19
C GLU A 22 9.11 10.59 -14.54
N GLY A 23 8.13 11.48 -14.68
CA GLY A 23 7.43 11.70 -15.96
C GLY A 23 6.36 10.66 -16.34
N LEU A 24 5.98 9.76 -15.42
CA LEU A 24 4.91 8.79 -15.66
C LEU A 24 3.54 9.48 -15.80
N SER A 25 2.75 9.05 -16.79
CA SER A 25 1.32 9.36 -16.88
C SER A 25 0.53 8.64 -15.78
N ASP A 26 -0.62 9.17 -15.39
CA ASP A 26 -1.49 8.59 -14.35
C ASP A 26 -1.78 7.10 -14.58
N LEU A 27 -2.12 6.73 -15.82
CA LEU A 27 -2.37 5.34 -16.22
C LEU A 27 -1.11 4.46 -16.10
N SER A 28 0.06 4.99 -16.50
CA SER A 28 1.32 4.24 -16.38
C SER A 28 1.74 4.04 -14.92
N LEU A 29 1.43 4.99 -14.04
CA LEU A 29 1.67 4.86 -12.60
C LEU A 29 0.77 3.79 -11.97
N LEU A 30 -0.52 3.77 -12.30
CA LEU A 30 -1.45 2.73 -11.86
C LEU A 30 -1.04 1.35 -12.38
N HIS A 31 -0.67 1.26 -13.65
CA HIS A 31 -0.19 0.01 -14.24
C HIS A 31 1.09 -0.47 -13.55
N LEU A 32 2.07 0.41 -13.34
CA LEU A 32 3.31 0.08 -12.65
C LEU A 32 3.03 -0.42 -11.23
N LEU A 33 2.20 0.30 -10.48
CA LEU A 33 1.81 -0.06 -9.12
C LEU A 33 1.18 -1.45 -9.08
N ARG A 34 0.24 -1.72 -9.99
CA ARG A 34 -0.41 -3.03 -10.12
C ARG A 34 0.58 -4.14 -10.44
N THR A 35 1.53 -3.91 -11.36
CA THR A 35 2.54 -4.92 -11.69
C THR A 35 3.42 -5.27 -10.49
N VAL A 36 3.96 -4.26 -9.79
CA VAL A 36 4.84 -4.48 -8.64
C VAL A 36 4.08 -5.14 -7.47
N ALA A 37 2.86 -4.70 -7.21
CA ALA A 37 2.04 -5.27 -6.15
C ALA A 37 1.55 -6.69 -6.51
N GLY A 38 1.20 -6.96 -7.77
CA GLY A 38 0.84 -8.30 -8.23
C GLY A 38 1.98 -9.30 -8.07
N GLU A 39 3.21 -8.92 -8.44
CA GLU A 39 4.40 -9.72 -8.15
C GLU A 39 4.56 -9.98 -6.65
N LEU A 40 4.43 -8.94 -5.82
CA LEU A 40 4.50 -9.07 -4.36
C LEU A 40 3.46 -10.07 -3.84
N ILE A 41 2.20 -9.91 -4.23
CA ILE A 41 1.09 -10.75 -3.78
C ILE A 41 1.31 -12.20 -4.21
N SER A 42 1.71 -12.43 -5.46
CA SER A 42 1.96 -13.80 -5.97
C SER A 42 3.07 -14.52 -5.21
N VAL A 43 4.18 -13.85 -4.90
CA VAL A 43 5.32 -14.45 -4.18
C VAL A 43 4.95 -14.78 -2.74
N TYR A 44 4.22 -13.88 -2.06
CA TYR A 44 4.03 -13.97 -0.61
C TYR A 44 2.66 -14.58 -0.22
N SER A 45 1.64 -14.59 -1.06
CA SER A 45 0.31 -15.14 -0.72
C SER A 45 0.31 -16.59 -0.20
N VAL A 46 1.19 -17.45 -0.73
CA VAL A 46 1.29 -18.87 -0.34
C VAL A 46 2.33 -19.11 0.76
N SER A 47 3.34 -18.25 0.82
CA SER A 47 4.58 -18.50 1.57
C SER A 47 4.61 -17.83 2.96
N ILE A 48 3.61 -16.99 3.25
CA ILE A 48 3.62 -16.21 4.49
C ILE A 48 3.28 -17.09 5.69
N ARG A 49 4.19 -17.06 6.66
CA ARG A 49 4.08 -17.85 7.90
C ARG A 49 3.59 -17.03 9.09
N ARG A 50 3.61 -15.69 9.01
CA ARG A 50 3.33 -14.81 10.15
C ARG A 50 2.08 -13.97 9.95
N ARG A 51 1.37 -13.71 11.05
CA ARG A 51 0.13 -12.92 11.03
C ARG A 51 0.32 -11.54 10.41
N ASN A 52 1.35 -10.80 10.83
CA ASN A 52 1.57 -9.42 10.37
C ASN A 52 1.88 -9.34 8.87
N GLU A 53 2.70 -10.27 8.38
CA GLU A 53 3.01 -10.42 6.95
C GLU A 53 1.71 -10.67 6.14
N ARG A 54 0.82 -11.56 6.61
CA ARG A 54 -0.44 -11.88 5.90
C ARG A 54 -1.37 -10.70 5.85
N LEU A 55 -1.50 -9.98 6.97
CA LEU A 55 -2.37 -8.82 7.06
C LEU A 55 -1.92 -7.72 6.11
N LEU A 56 -0.61 -7.43 6.09
CA LEU A 56 -0.07 -6.38 5.24
C LEU A 56 -0.22 -6.71 3.75
N VAL A 57 0.10 -7.96 3.35
CA VAL A 57 -0.09 -8.40 1.95
C VAL A 57 -1.56 -8.40 1.56
N ARG A 58 -2.46 -8.83 2.45
CA ARG A 58 -3.90 -8.78 2.19
C ARG A 58 -4.39 -7.34 2.02
N ARG A 59 -3.92 -6.39 2.81
CA ARG A 59 -4.28 -4.96 2.65
C ARG A 59 -3.80 -4.41 1.31
N ILE A 60 -2.57 -4.74 0.90
CA ILE A 60 -2.06 -4.36 -0.42
C ILE A 60 -2.90 -5.00 -1.54
N ALA A 61 -3.29 -6.28 -1.40
CA ALA A 61 -4.15 -6.94 -2.38
C ALA A 61 -5.49 -6.21 -2.55
N ILE A 62 -6.16 -5.89 -1.44
CA ILE A 62 -7.42 -5.15 -1.49
C ILE A 62 -7.21 -3.78 -2.15
N LEU A 63 -6.16 -3.04 -1.78
CA LEU A 63 -5.81 -1.76 -2.44
C LEU A 63 -5.68 -1.89 -3.96
N MET A 64 -5.06 -2.96 -4.45
CA MET A 64 -4.88 -3.17 -5.89
C MET A 64 -6.20 -3.51 -6.59
N GLU A 65 -7.07 -4.28 -5.94
CA GLU A 65 -8.43 -4.54 -6.44
C GLU A 65 -9.22 -3.22 -6.61
N LEU A 66 -9.02 -2.25 -5.70
CA LEU A 66 -9.61 -0.90 -5.86
C LEU A 66 -9.14 -0.22 -7.14
N PHE A 67 -7.83 -0.21 -7.38
CA PHE A 67 -7.25 0.47 -8.53
C PHE A 67 -7.54 -0.24 -9.86
N GLU A 68 -7.75 -1.55 -9.84
CA GLU A 68 -8.19 -2.31 -11.00
C GLU A 68 -9.61 -1.91 -11.43
N GLY A 69 -10.54 -1.79 -10.48
CA GLY A 69 -11.88 -1.26 -10.75
C GLY A 69 -11.85 0.13 -11.38
N ALA A 70 -10.96 1.00 -10.88
CA ALA A 70 -10.80 2.38 -11.36
C ALA A 70 -10.24 2.49 -12.77
N SER A 71 -9.36 1.58 -13.18
CA SER A 71 -8.77 1.58 -14.51
C SER A 71 -9.76 1.11 -15.59
N ASN A 72 -10.72 0.26 -15.22
CA ASN A 72 -11.67 -0.36 -16.14
C ASN A 72 -12.91 0.53 -16.41
N SER A 73 -13.27 1.40 -15.46
CA SER A 73 -14.37 2.37 -15.61
C SER A 73 -14.00 3.64 -16.39
N CYS A 74 -12.71 3.85 -16.67
CA CYS A 74 -12.16 5.02 -17.36
C CYS A 74 -12.41 5.05 -18.89
N CYS A 75 -13.32 4.21 -19.39
CA CYS A 75 -13.69 4.14 -20.82
C CYS A 75 -14.41 5.41 -21.33
N GLU A 76 -14.85 6.31 -20.45
CA GLU A 76 -15.41 7.61 -20.83
C GLU A 76 -14.45 8.77 -20.47
N ALA A 77 -13.56 9.07 -21.43
CA ALA A 77 -12.57 10.15 -21.46
C ALA A 77 -11.42 10.06 -20.42
N PRO A 78 -10.17 10.41 -20.80
CA PRO A 78 -9.03 10.40 -19.89
C PRO A 78 -9.17 11.53 -18.88
N ARG A 79 -9.78 11.23 -17.72
CA ARG A 79 -9.78 12.15 -16.59
C ARG A 79 -8.39 12.13 -15.97
N ARG A 80 -7.78 13.32 -15.90
CA ARG A 80 -6.52 13.50 -15.17
C ARG A 80 -6.81 13.39 -13.68
N LEU A 81 -6.02 12.59 -12.98
CA LEU A 81 -6.07 12.51 -11.53
C LEU A 81 -5.68 13.87 -10.94
N SER A 82 -6.26 14.20 -9.78
CA SER A 82 -5.83 15.38 -9.05
C SER A 82 -4.39 15.22 -8.57
N ARG A 83 -3.71 16.33 -8.31
CA ARG A 83 -2.34 16.31 -7.79
C ARG A 83 -2.24 15.53 -6.47
N LEU A 84 -3.30 15.55 -5.66
CA LEU A 84 -3.39 14.80 -4.41
C LEU A 84 -3.49 13.29 -4.69
N ALA A 85 -4.36 12.87 -5.61
CA ALA A 85 -4.46 11.47 -6.01
C ALA A 85 -3.13 10.93 -6.54
N VAL A 86 -2.46 11.66 -7.42
CA VAL A 86 -1.13 11.28 -7.94
C VAL A 86 -0.11 11.17 -6.81
N LEU A 87 -0.11 12.10 -5.84
CA LEU A 87 0.78 12.03 -4.68
C LEU A 87 0.47 10.79 -3.83
N CYS A 88 -0.79 10.50 -3.53
CA CYS A 88 -1.18 9.30 -2.78
C CYS A 88 -0.76 8.02 -3.50
N LEU A 89 -0.93 7.92 -4.82
CA LEU A 89 -0.48 6.77 -5.60
C LEU A 89 1.04 6.59 -5.53
N LYS A 90 1.79 7.69 -5.55
CA LYS A 90 3.24 7.69 -5.38
C LYS A 90 3.65 7.18 -3.99
N GLU A 91 3.00 7.65 -2.93
CA GLU A 91 3.26 7.17 -1.57
C GLU A 91 2.88 5.68 -1.42
N ILE A 92 1.77 5.24 -2.00
CA ILE A 92 1.38 3.82 -2.01
C ILE A 92 2.44 2.97 -2.72
N TYR A 93 3.01 3.44 -3.83
CA TYR A 93 4.13 2.76 -4.49
C TYR A 93 5.33 2.58 -3.55
N ILE A 94 5.70 3.63 -2.80
CA ILE A 94 6.80 3.56 -1.82
C ILE A 94 6.47 2.53 -0.74
N VAL A 95 5.24 2.53 -0.22
CA VAL A 95 4.77 1.57 0.80
C VAL A 95 4.83 0.13 0.28
N VAL A 96 4.42 -0.13 -0.97
CA VAL A 96 4.50 -1.46 -1.59
C VAL A 96 5.96 -1.93 -1.68
N HIS A 97 6.87 -1.06 -2.08
CA HIS A 97 8.30 -1.39 -2.14
C HIS A 97 8.93 -1.63 -0.77
N ARG A 98 8.61 -0.80 0.23
CA ARG A 98 9.05 -1.01 1.61
C ARG A 98 8.53 -2.32 2.16
N THR A 99 7.28 -2.67 1.85
CA THR A 99 6.69 -3.96 2.22
C THR A 99 7.45 -5.11 1.58
N ARG A 100 7.74 -5.03 0.27
CA ARG A 100 8.55 -6.04 -0.44
C ARG A 100 9.89 -6.26 0.24
N PHE A 101 10.59 -5.17 0.56
CA PHE A 101 11.88 -5.24 1.24
C PHE A 101 11.77 -5.87 2.63
N LEU A 102 10.75 -5.50 3.42
CA LEU A 102 10.55 -6.06 4.76
C LEU A 102 10.24 -7.56 4.71
N LEU A 103 9.43 -8.00 3.75
CA LEU A 103 9.11 -9.41 3.56
C LEU A 103 10.34 -10.20 3.11
N GLU A 104 11.11 -9.67 2.16
CA GLU A 104 12.35 -10.30 1.69
C GLU A 104 13.39 -10.41 2.80
N TYR A 105 13.55 -9.35 3.59
CA TYR A 105 14.39 -9.34 4.79
C TYR A 105 13.97 -10.43 5.77
N CYS A 106 12.66 -10.57 6.04
CA CYS A 106 12.14 -11.60 6.93
C CYS A 106 12.35 -13.02 6.38
N ALA A 107 12.22 -13.21 5.07
CA ALA A 107 12.44 -14.49 4.41
C ALA A 107 13.91 -14.95 4.47
N GLN A 108 14.86 -14.02 4.37
CA GLN A 108 16.30 -14.30 4.38
C GLN A 108 16.92 -14.36 5.79
N ALA A 109 16.19 -13.95 6.82
CA ALA A 109 16.69 -13.89 8.19
C ALA A 109 16.59 -15.24 8.92
N SER A 110 17.55 -15.51 9.82
CA SER A 110 17.48 -16.70 10.66
C SER A 110 16.34 -16.62 11.67
N ARG A 111 15.80 -17.78 12.07
CA ARG A 111 14.73 -17.85 13.09
C ARG A 111 15.13 -17.15 14.39
N LEU A 112 16.36 -17.34 14.84
CA LEU A 112 16.91 -16.70 16.04
C LEU A 112 16.93 -15.18 15.91
N TRP A 113 17.39 -14.65 14.77
CA TRP A 113 17.44 -13.20 14.54
C TRP A 113 16.04 -12.56 14.57
N LEU A 114 15.06 -13.22 13.97
CA LEU A 114 13.68 -12.74 13.94
C LEU A 114 13.03 -12.77 15.33
N ILE A 115 13.43 -13.70 16.21
CA ILE A 115 12.98 -13.71 17.61
C ILE A 115 13.62 -12.55 18.37
N LEU A 116 14.95 -12.37 18.25
CA LEU A 116 15.69 -11.30 18.93
C LEU A 116 15.20 -9.89 18.54
N ARG A 117 14.73 -9.72 17.31
CA ARG A 117 14.27 -8.43 16.76
C ARG A 117 12.75 -8.36 16.60
N GLY A 118 12.00 -9.28 17.21
CA GLY A 118 10.56 -9.44 16.98
C GLY A 118 9.76 -8.16 17.20
N SER A 119 10.03 -7.42 18.27
CA SER A 119 9.35 -6.15 18.57
C SER A 119 9.64 -5.06 17.55
N GLN A 120 10.91 -4.93 17.12
CA GLN A 120 11.30 -3.96 16.09
C GLN A 120 10.66 -4.29 14.75
N ILE A 121 10.70 -5.56 14.34
CA ILE A 121 10.09 -6.02 13.09
C ILE A 121 8.57 -5.81 13.13
N ALA A 122 7.91 -6.13 14.24
CA ALA A 122 6.50 -5.87 14.42
C ALA A 122 6.17 -4.37 14.33
N GLY A 123 7.05 -3.50 14.85
CA GLY A 123 6.97 -2.05 14.70
C GLY A 123 7.02 -1.62 13.22
N GLU A 124 7.94 -2.15 12.42
CA GLU A 124 8.00 -1.84 10.99
C GLU A 124 6.73 -2.25 10.24
N PHE A 125 6.15 -3.42 10.56
CA PHE A 125 4.85 -3.83 10.01
C PHE A 125 3.73 -2.89 10.43
N TYR A 126 3.73 -2.44 11.70
CA TYR A 126 2.73 -1.52 12.22
C TYR A 126 2.82 -0.13 11.57
N GLU A 127 4.02 0.40 11.37
CA GLU A 127 4.20 1.69 10.69
C GLU A 127 3.72 1.62 9.24
N LEU A 128 4.04 0.55 8.50
CA LEU A 128 3.51 0.36 7.13
C LEU A 128 1.98 0.23 7.13
N ASP A 129 1.41 -0.50 8.08
CA ASP A 129 -0.04 -0.64 8.23
C ASP A 129 -0.72 0.71 8.49
N ARG A 130 -0.07 1.56 9.30
CA ARG A 130 -0.53 2.92 9.60
C ARG A 130 -0.40 3.85 8.39
N GLU A 131 0.71 3.80 7.66
CA GLU A 131 0.91 4.56 6.42
C GLU A 131 -0.18 4.22 5.39
N ILE A 132 -0.48 2.93 5.20
CA ILE A 132 -1.60 2.48 4.34
C ILE A 132 -2.93 3.09 4.82
N SER A 133 -3.18 3.08 6.12
CA SER A 133 -4.43 3.59 6.70
C SER A 133 -4.60 5.10 6.45
N VAL A 134 -3.54 5.88 6.66
CA VAL A 134 -3.52 7.33 6.39
C VAL A 134 -3.70 7.61 4.91
N LEU A 135 -3.03 6.84 4.03
CA LEU A 135 -3.17 7.02 2.59
C LEU A 135 -4.60 6.73 2.13
N LEU A 136 -5.23 5.67 2.63
CA LEU A 136 -6.63 5.36 2.37
C LEU A 136 -7.59 6.45 2.85
N GLU A 137 -7.28 7.11 3.97
CA GLU A 137 -8.08 8.21 4.49
C GLU A 137 -7.98 9.46 3.61
N VAL A 138 -6.77 9.80 3.15
CA VAL A 138 -6.55 11.03 2.37
C VAL A 138 -6.85 10.86 0.89
N LEU A 139 -6.84 9.61 0.38
CA LEU A 139 -7.09 9.32 -1.04
C LEU A 139 -8.47 9.84 -1.47
N PRO A 140 -8.56 10.62 -2.56
CA PRO A 140 -9.83 11.07 -3.11
C PRO A 140 -10.49 9.93 -3.92
N LEU A 141 -11.16 9.02 -3.20
CA LEU A 141 -11.81 7.83 -3.77
C LEU A 141 -12.84 8.16 -4.86
N ASP A 142 -13.46 9.34 -4.79
CA ASP A 142 -14.43 9.84 -5.77
C ASP A 142 -13.84 9.97 -7.18
N GLU A 143 -12.51 10.12 -7.30
CA GLU A 143 -11.82 10.24 -8.60
C GLU A 143 -11.61 8.88 -9.28
N PHE A 144 -11.80 7.77 -8.54
CA PHE A 144 -11.50 6.42 -9.00
C PHE A 144 -12.73 5.64 -9.50
N TYR A 145 -13.92 6.25 -9.56
CA TYR A 145 -15.16 5.63 -10.10
C TYR A 145 -15.31 4.15 -9.71
N LEU A 146 -15.11 3.89 -8.42
CA LEU A 146 -15.17 2.55 -7.86
C LEU A 146 -16.62 2.05 -7.90
N ASP A 147 -16.80 0.77 -8.23
CA ASP A 147 -18.10 0.12 -8.13
C ASP A 147 -18.62 0.13 -6.69
N ALA A 148 -19.94 0.08 -6.49
CA ALA A 148 -20.55 0.21 -5.16
C ALA A 148 -20.00 -0.81 -4.15
N ASP A 149 -19.79 -2.05 -4.59
CA ASP A 149 -19.23 -3.14 -3.78
C ASP A 149 -17.79 -2.85 -3.34
N VAL A 150 -17.01 -2.22 -4.23
CA VAL A 150 -15.62 -1.84 -3.99
C VAL A 150 -15.55 -0.65 -3.05
N GLN A 151 -16.43 0.35 -3.20
CA GLN A 151 -16.56 1.47 -2.27
C GLN A 151 -16.89 1.00 -0.86
N GLU A 152 -17.84 0.08 -0.71
CA GLU A 152 -18.19 -0.50 0.60
C GLU A 152 -16.97 -1.19 1.24
N HIS A 153 -16.20 -1.96 0.47
CA HIS A 153 -14.98 -2.59 0.98
C HIS A 153 -13.95 -1.58 1.49
N VAL A 154 -13.78 -0.44 0.81
CA VAL A 154 -12.88 0.64 1.27
C VAL A 154 -13.40 1.29 2.55
N GLU A 155 -14.70 1.58 2.62
CA GLU A 155 -15.30 2.15 3.81
C GLU A 155 -15.13 1.22 5.02
N LEU A 156 -15.32 -0.08 4.82
CA LEU A 156 -15.11 -1.08 5.87
C LEU A 156 -13.64 -1.12 6.31
N LEU A 157 -12.69 -1.01 5.38
CA LEU A 157 -11.26 -0.93 5.71
C LEU A 157 -10.92 0.33 6.52
N GLN A 158 -11.47 1.49 6.15
CA GLN A 158 -11.27 2.74 6.90
C GLN A 158 -11.84 2.62 8.33
N ARG A 159 -13.05 2.05 8.47
CA ARG A 159 -13.67 1.80 9.79
C ARG A 159 -12.84 0.83 10.63
N GLN A 160 -12.32 -0.25 10.03
CA GLN A 160 -11.45 -1.21 10.70
C GLN A 160 -10.08 -0.63 11.11
N ALA A 161 -9.58 0.35 10.36
CA ALA A 161 -8.36 1.08 10.71
C ALA A 161 -8.55 2.09 11.85
N GLY A 162 -9.75 2.17 12.45
CA GLY A 162 -10.08 3.11 13.52
C GLY A 162 -10.32 4.54 13.02
N VAL A 163 -10.41 4.73 11.69
CA VAL A 163 -10.74 6.00 11.04
C VAL A 163 -12.25 6.21 11.16
N SER A 164 -12.71 6.45 12.38
CA SER A 164 -14.13 6.61 12.68
C SER A 164 -14.58 8.03 12.35
N SER A 165 -15.36 8.16 11.28
CA SER A 165 -16.45 9.15 11.16
C SER A 165 -16.08 10.65 11.13
N ALA A 166 -15.06 11.06 10.37
CA ALA A 166 -14.90 12.48 10.01
C ALA A 166 -15.55 12.83 8.65
N ARG A 167 -15.51 11.94 7.64
CA ARG A 167 -16.03 12.22 6.28
C ARG A 167 -17.57 12.26 6.18
N GLY A 168 -18.29 11.47 6.97
CA GLY A 168 -19.77 11.46 6.97
C GLY A 168 -20.41 12.78 7.42
N ALA A 169 -19.71 13.58 8.22
CA ALA A 169 -20.18 14.89 8.68
C ALA A 169 -20.03 15.99 7.62
N TYR A 170 -19.02 15.90 6.75
CA TYR A 170 -18.76 16.91 5.72
C TYR A 170 -19.71 16.79 4.52
N LEU A 171 -20.05 15.58 4.08
CA LEU A 171 -20.94 15.38 2.93
C LEU A 171 -22.41 15.74 3.24
N ASN A 172 -22.87 15.56 4.48
CA ASN A 172 -24.22 15.97 4.91
C ASN A 172 -24.41 17.50 5.03
N SER A 173 -23.34 18.30 4.91
CA SER A 173 -23.42 19.76 4.94
C SER A 173 -23.66 20.40 3.57
N LYS A 174 -23.36 19.69 2.47
CA LYS A 174 -23.55 20.20 1.09
C LYS A 174 -24.87 19.80 0.44
N THR A 175 -25.59 18.84 0.99
CA THR A 175 -26.91 18.41 0.50
C THR A 175 -28.07 19.19 1.12
N LYS A 176 -27.79 20.22 1.93
CA LYS A 176 -28.79 21.02 2.65
C LYS A 176 -28.82 22.51 2.30
N THR A 177 -28.23 22.90 1.17
CA THR A 177 -28.31 24.26 0.62
C THR A 177 -28.74 24.21 -0.83
#